data_AF-A0A1E1UWI5-F1
#
_entry.id   AF-A0A1E1UWI5-F1
#
_cell.length_a   1.000
_cell.length_b   1.000
_cell.length_c   1.000
_cell.angle_alpha   90.00
_cell.angle_beta   90.00
_cell.angle_gamma   90.00
#
_symmetry.space_group_name_H-M   'P 1'
#
loop_
_entity.id
_entity.type
_entity.pdbx_description
1 polymer ?
#
loop_
_entity_poly.entity_id
_entity_poly.type
_entity_poly.pdbx_seq_one_letter_code
_entity_poly.pdbx_strand_id
1 'polypeptide(L)'
;MTKTSVLAALVLAVLASEASAQSRTFRDNSGRITGRSSTDSSGSTTFYDAQGRVTGRASTDSQGATTYRDSSGRTTGTATGPRR
;
A
#
# COMPACT_ATOMS: atom_id res chain seq x y z
N MET A 1 16.11 11.04 27.40
CA MET A 1 15.09 10.05 27.03
C MET A 1 14.00 10.74 26.23
N THR A 2 14.12 10.75 24.90
CA THR A 2 13.01 11.06 23.97
C THR A 2 13.21 10.15 22.77
N LYS A 3 12.44 9.07 22.71
CA LYS A 3 12.45 8.13 21.58
C LYS A 3 11.78 8.81 20.40
N THR A 4 12.56 9.48 19.56
CA THR A 4 12.11 9.93 18.25
C THR A 4 12.08 8.71 17.32
N SER A 5 11.08 7.85 17.53
CA SER A 5 10.74 6.73 16.65
C SER A 5 10.07 7.28 15.39
N VAL A 6 10.85 7.94 14.55
CA VAL A 6 10.42 8.38 13.22
C VAL A 6 11.37 7.73 12.25
N LEU A 7 11.04 6.53 11.73
CA LEU A 7 11.69 5.94 10.55
C LEU A 7 11.02 4.60 10.19
N ALA A 8 9.86 4.68 9.53
CA ALA A 8 9.40 3.64 8.59
C ALA A 8 8.40 4.27 7.62
N ALA A 9 8.94 5.14 6.77
CA ALA A 9 8.51 5.41 5.40
C ALA A 9 6.99 5.37 5.11
N LEU A 10 6.28 6.42 5.51
CA LEU A 10 5.05 6.84 4.81
C LEU A 10 5.43 7.82 3.68
N VAL A 11 6.18 7.35 2.68
CA VAL A 11 6.35 8.09 1.42
C VAL A 11 5.70 7.26 0.33
N LEU A 12 4.40 7.51 0.12
CA LEU A 12 3.68 7.01 -1.05
C LEU A 12 3.64 8.12 -2.09
N ALA A 13 4.79 8.43 -2.67
CA ALA A 13 4.87 9.12 -3.95
C ALA A 13 5.17 8.05 -5.01
N VAL A 14 4.25 7.86 -5.96
CA VAL A 14 4.56 7.69 -7.40
C VAL A 14 3.25 7.76 -8.17
N LEU A 15 3.32 8.61 -9.19
CA LEU A 15 2.35 8.96 -10.22
C LEU A 15 2.23 7.83 -11.26
N ALA A 16 1.27 8.02 -12.17
CA ALA A 16 1.06 7.30 -13.44
C ALA A 16 0.16 6.06 -13.38
N SER A 17 -1.11 6.36 -13.60
CA SER A 17 -2.12 5.58 -14.31
C SER A 17 -1.56 4.77 -15.47
N GLU A 18 -1.22 3.50 -15.23
CA GLU A 18 -1.14 2.45 -16.23
C GLU A 18 -1.67 1.20 -15.52
N ALA A 19 -2.86 0.72 -15.90
CA ALA A 19 -3.51 -0.48 -15.37
C ALA A 19 -2.75 -1.78 -15.75
N SER A 20 -1.47 -1.84 -15.40
CA SER A 20 -0.64 -3.02 -15.47
C SER A 20 -0.55 -3.59 -14.06
N ALA A 21 -0.71 -4.91 -13.93
CA ALA A 21 -0.49 -5.55 -12.65
C ALA A 21 0.94 -5.26 -12.18
N GLN A 22 1.09 -4.53 -11.08
CA GLN A 22 2.37 -4.06 -10.56
C GLN A 22 2.66 -4.72 -9.23
N SER A 23 3.85 -5.28 -9.08
CA SER A 23 4.30 -5.86 -7.82
C SER A 23 5.54 -5.14 -7.31
N ARG A 24 5.51 -4.70 -6.05
CA ARG A 24 6.64 -4.01 -5.39
C ARG A 24 7.07 -4.77 -4.15
N THR A 25 8.36 -4.96 -3.96
CA THR A 25 8.92 -5.58 -2.76
C THR A 25 9.60 -4.50 -1.91
N PHE A 26 9.25 -4.44 -0.63
CA PHE A 26 9.84 -3.52 0.33
C PHE A 26 10.98 -4.22 1.06
N ARG A 27 12.11 -3.53 1.17
CA ARG A 27 13.32 -4.03 1.83
C ARG A 27 13.84 -3.01 2.84
N ASP A 28 14.49 -3.51 3.89
CA ASP A 28 15.20 -2.67 4.84
C ASP A 28 16.59 -2.26 4.33
N ASN A 29 17.31 -1.44 5.10
CA ASN A 29 18.66 -0.97 4.79
C ASN A 29 19.70 -2.11 4.71
N SER A 30 19.37 -3.28 5.24
CA SER A 30 20.20 -4.50 5.17
C SER A 30 19.80 -5.42 4.00
N GLY A 31 18.82 -5.01 3.17
CA GLY A 31 18.34 -5.76 2.01
C GLY A 31 17.34 -6.88 2.32
N ARG A 32 16.93 -7.06 3.59
CA ARG A 32 15.92 -8.06 3.96
C ARG A 32 14.54 -7.57 3.53
N ILE A 33 13.72 -8.50 3.05
CA ILE A 33 12.33 -8.21 2.68
C ILE A 33 11.54 -7.93 3.95
N THR A 34 10.90 -6.77 4.01
CA THR A 34 10.00 -6.37 5.11
C THR A 34 8.53 -6.53 4.71
N GLY A 35 8.25 -6.55 3.41
CA GLY A 35 6.92 -6.81 2.87
C GLY A 35 6.87 -6.73 1.35
N ARG A 36 5.67 -6.87 0.80
CA ARG A 36 5.41 -6.75 -0.64
C ARG A 36 4.04 -6.15 -0.87
N SER A 37 3.85 -5.42 -1.96
CA SER A 37 2.53 -5.06 -2.46
C SER A 37 2.33 -5.60 -3.87
N SER A 38 1.09 -5.93 -4.19
CA SER A 38 0.68 -6.37 -5.53
C SER A 38 -0.60 -5.66 -5.93
N THR A 39 -0.52 -4.84 -6.97
CA THR A 39 -1.61 -4.12 -7.61
C THR A 39 -2.09 -4.93 -8.80
N ASP A 40 -3.40 -5.18 -8.85
CA ASP A 40 -4.08 -5.79 -9.98
C ASP A 40 -4.40 -4.76 -11.07
N SER A 41 -4.62 -5.20 -12.30
CA SER A 41 -5.06 -4.35 -13.42
C SER A 41 -6.34 -3.56 -13.12
N SER A 42 -7.16 -4.03 -12.16
CA SER A 42 -8.36 -3.33 -11.70
C SER A 42 -8.08 -2.18 -10.72
N GLY A 43 -6.81 -1.85 -10.43
CA GLY A 43 -6.45 -0.79 -9.47
C GLY A 43 -6.53 -1.22 -8.00
N SER A 44 -6.55 -2.52 -7.74
CA SER A 44 -6.69 -3.10 -6.40
C SER A 44 -5.33 -3.58 -5.89
N THR A 45 -4.81 -2.98 -4.83
CA THR A 45 -3.49 -3.26 -4.24
C THR A 45 -3.57 -4.07 -2.96
N THR A 46 -2.95 -5.24 -2.92
CA THR A 46 -2.84 -6.08 -1.72
C THR A 46 -1.45 -5.93 -1.10
N PHE A 47 -1.39 -5.79 0.22
CA PHE A 47 -0.16 -5.68 0.99
C PHE A 47 0.10 -6.98 1.75
N TYR A 48 1.35 -7.41 1.74
CA TYR A 48 1.85 -8.62 2.37
C TYR A 48 3.02 -8.29 3.28
N ASP A 49 3.14 -9.01 4.40
CA ASP A 49 4.34 -8.97 5.25
C ASP A 49 5.51 -9.78 4.66
N ALA A 50 6.65 -9.77 5.35
CA ALA A 50 7.84 -10.52 4.96
C ALA A 50 7.63 -12.04 4.87
N GLN A 51 6.65 -12.59 5.58
CA GLN A 51 6.25 -13.99 5.58
C GLN A 51 5.18 -14.29 4.49
N GLY A 52 4.75 -13.28 3.73
CA GLY A 52 3.76 -13.41 2.67
C GLY A 52 2.31 -13.41 3.17
N ARG A 53 2.05 -13.04 4.42
CA ARG A 53 0.67 -12.93 4.93
C ARG A 53 0.08 -11.59 4.55
N VAL A 54 -1.20 -11.58 4.17
CA VAL A 54 -1.91 -10.35 3.84
C VAL A 54 -2.07 -9.50 5.09
N THR A 55 -1.57 -8.26 5.04
CA THR A 55 -1.71 -7.27 6.11
C THR A 55 -2.84 -6.29 5.84
N GLY A 56 -3.19 -6.09 4.56
CA GLY A 56 -4.31 -5.25 4.16
C GLY A 56 -4.48 -5.15 2.65
N ARG A 57 -5.50 -4.41 2.23
CA ARG A 57 -5.81 -4.17 0.82
C ARG A 57 -6.28 -2.74 0.61
N ALA A 58 -5.82 -2.09 -0.44
CA ALA A 58 -6.33 -0.83 -0.95
C ALA A 58 -7.05 -1.08 -2.28
N SER A 59 -8.19 -0.47 -2.50
CA SER A 59 -8.85 -0.52 -3.82
C SER A 59 -9.25 0.88 -4.23
N THR A 60 -8.84 1.27 -5.43
CA THR A 60 -9.18 2.56 -6.01
C THR A 60 -10.36 2.40 -6.97
N ASP A 61 -11.42 3.18 -6.79
CA ASP A 61 -12.55 3.23 -7.72
C ASP A 61 -12.27 4.16 -8.91
N SER A 62 -13.13 4.08 -9.92
CA SER A 62 -13.03 4.88 -11.14
C SER A 62 -13.19 6.39 -10.92
N GLN A 63 -13.66 6.82 -9.74
CA GLN A 63 -13.79 8.22 -9.35
C GLN A 63 -12.55 8.71 -8.58
N GLY A 64 -11.56 7.83 -8.38
CA GLY A 64 -10.30 8.13 -7.71
C GLY A 64 -10.35 8.04 -6.19
N ALA A 65 -11.42 7.50 -5.59
CA ALA A 65 -11.42 7.21 -4.16
C ALA A 65 -10.74 5.87 -3.90
N THR A 66 -9.87 5.83 -2.90
CA THR A 66 -9.12 4.65 -2.48
C THR A 66 -9.60 4.22 -1.10
N THR A 67 -10.10 2.99 -0.99
CA THR A 67 -10.53 2.40 0.28
C THR A 67 -9.47 1.44 0.80
N TYR A 68 -9.02 1.65 2.03
CA TYR A 68 -8.08 0.78 2.74
C TYR A 68 -8.82 -0.13 3.70
N ARG A 69 -8.49 -1.42 3.64
CA ARG A 69 -9.05 -2.49 4.45
C ARG A 69 -7.92 -3.25 5.13
N ASP A 70 -8.15 -3.69 6.36
CA ASP A 70 -7.23 -4.59 7.04
C ASP A 70 -7.35 -6.05 6.55
N SER A 71 -6.51 -6.93 7.08
CA SER A 71 -6.52 -8.36 6.78
C SER A 71 -7.81 -9.08 7.16
N SER A 72 -8.64 -8.50 8.05
CA SER A 72 -9.97 -9.00 8.40
C SER A 72 -11.07 -8.45 7.47
N GLY A 73 -10.71 -7.62 6.48
CA GLY A 73 -11.64 -6.97 5.55
C GLY A 73 -12.33 -5.72 6.11
N ARG A 74 -12.02 -5.30 7.34
CA ARG A 74 -12.60 -4.09 7.93
C ARG A 74 -11.96 -2.86 7.31
N THR A 75 -12.78 -1.89 6.90
CA THR A 75 -12.30 -0.62 6.38
C THR A 75 -11.58 0.14 7.49
N THR A 76 -10.31 0.44 7.27
CA THR A 76 -9.48 1.22 8.20
C THR A 76 -9.38 2.68 7.79
N GLY A 77 -9.67 3.00 6.52
CA GLY A 77 -9.68 4.37 6.04
C GLY A 77 -10.07 4.49 4.58
N THR A 78 -10.31 5.73 4.16
CA THR A 78 -10.59 6.11 2.77
C THR A 78 -9.77 7.35 2.43
N ALA A 79 -9.12 7.35 1.27
CA ALA A 79 -8.43 8.52 0.74
C ALA A 79 -9.04 8.88 -0.61
N THR A 80 -9.52 10.10 -0.74
CA THR A 80 -10.03 10.64 -2.00
C THR A 80 -9.00 11.62 -2.54
N GLY A 81 -8.49 11.38 -3.75
CA GLY A 81 -7.66 12.39 -4.42
C GLY A 81 -8.49 13.64 -4.74
N PRO A 82 -7.89 14.85 -4.80
CA PRO A 82 -8.59 16.03 -5.28
C PRO A 82 -9.12 15.75 -6.70
N ARG A 83 -10.42 15.96 -6.87
CA ARG A 83 -11.11 15.88 -8.16
C ARG A 83 -10.50 16.97 -9.03
N ARG A 84 -9.73 16.60 -10.06
CA ARG A 84 -9.17 17.56 -11.02
C ARG A 84 -10.25 18.00 -12.01
#